data_AF-A0A7Y9NQY7-F1
#
_entry.id   AF-A0A7Y9NQY7-F1
#
_cell.length_a   1.000
_cell.length_b   1.000
_cell.length_c   1.000
_cell.angle_alpha   90.00
_cell.angle_beta   90.00
_cell.angle_gamma   90.00
#
_symmetry.space_group_name_H-M   'P 1'
#
loop_
_entity.id
_entity.type
_entity.pdbx_description
1 polymer ?
#
loop_
_entity_poly.entity_id
_entity_poly.type
_entity_poly.pdbx_seq_one_letter_code
_entity_poly.pdbx_strand_id
1 'polypeptide(L)'
;MGGERGTTASKRLAGEICCACKNFLPPPHTRGERYCDKGKPPLKHVYAAFERKRAWQVVFYDSATQQRLRTVTFQDDEKLVELAKRGGALPNLESKQMIENAISNGKGGVFLKLSPEQFNKLLGKI
;
A
#
# COMPACT_ATOMS: atom_id res chain seq x y z
N MET A 1 40.81 -7.17 20.90
CA MET A 1 39.61 -7.42 20.08
C MET A 1 38.82 -6.13 20.00
N GLY A 2 39.05 -5.34 18.95
CA GLY A 2 38.33 -4.08 18.72
C GLY A 2 36.94 -4.41 18.22
N GLY A 3 35.96 -4.43 19.12
CA GLY A 3 34.57 -4.70 18.80
C GLY A 3 34.06 -3.69 17.79
N GLU A 4 33.92 -4.12 16.55
CA GLU A 4 33.19 -3.51 15.46
C GLU A 4 31.76 -3.19 15.93
N ARG A 5 31.61 -2.03 16.57
CA ARG A 5 30.30 -1.46 16.91
C ARG A 5 29.68 -1.06 15.58
N GLY A 6 28.94 -1.99 14.97
CA GLY A 6 28.18 -1.76 13.75
C GLY A 6 27.48 -0.40 13.84
N THR A 7 27.76 0.47 12.88
CA THR A 7 27.19 1.82 12.86
C THR A 7 25.66 1.74 12.84
N THR A 8 24.99 2.77 13.33
CA THR A 8 23.52 2.86 13.29
C THR A 8 22.97 2.61 11.87
N ALA A 9 23.71 3.02 10.83
CA ALA A 9 23.38 2.73 9.44
C ALA A 9 23.45 1.22 9.11
N SER A 10 24.50 0.52 9.58
CA SER A 10 24.67 -0.92 9.39
C SER A 10 23.54 -1.71 10.07
N LYS A 11 23.19 -1.35 11.32
CA LYS A 11 22.06 -1.95 12.05
C LYS A 11 20.71 -1.69 11.38
N ARG A 12 20.55 -0.53 10.74
CA ARG A 12 19.33 -0.19 9.97
C ARG A 12 19.20 -1.04 8.71
N LEU A 13 20.30 -1.22 7.96
CA LEU A 13 20.34 -2.06 6.77
C LEU A 13 20.20 -3.55 7.10
N ALA A 14 20.63 -3.97 8.28
CA ALA A 14 20.41 -5.32 8.80
C ALA A 14 18.98 -5.57 9.30
N GLY A 15 18.12 -4.53 9.36
CA GLY A 15 16.76 -4.64 9.88
C GLY A 15 16.68 -4.86 11.39
N GLU A 16 17.75 -4.54 12.12
CA GLU A 16 17.84 -4.65 13.58
C GLU A 16 17.18 -3.47 14.28
N ILE A 17 17.19 -2.30 13.65
CA ILE A 17 16.59 -1.07 14.19
C ILE A 17 15.63 -0.44 13.19
N CYS A 18 14.63 0.26 13.72
CA CYS A 18 13.65 0.98 12.94
C CYS A 18 14.28 2.15 12.17
N CYS A 19 13.90 2.30 10.91
CA CYS A 19 14.36 3.38 10.04
C CYS A 19 13.96 4.78 10.55
N ALA A 20 12.76 4.93 11.14
CA ALA A 20 12.28 6.20 11.67
C ALA A 20 12.69 6.42 13.13
N CYS A 21 12.35 5.47 14.01
CA CYS A 21 12.42 5.63 15.46
C CYS A 21 13.78 5.20 16.05
N LYS A 22 14.66 4.55 15.26
CA LYS A 22 15.93 3.93 15.69
C LYS A 22 15.83 2.91 16.83
N ASN A 23 14.61 2.59 17.30
CA ASN A 23 14.40 1.52 18.28
C ASN A 23 14.74 0.16 17.68
N PHE A 24 15.23 -0.74 18.52
CA PHE A 24 15.45 -2.13 18.17
C PHE A 24 14.13 -2.80 17.80
N LEU A 25 14.15 -3.52 16.68
CA LEU A 25 13.03 -4.32 16.19
C LEU A 25 13.12 -5.73 16.78
N PRO A 26 12.00 -6.43 16.97
CA PRO A 26 12.04 -7.82 17.38
C PRO A 26 12.65 -8.70 16.27
N PRO A 27 13.42 -9.75 16.60
CA PRO A 27 13.82 -10.77 15.63
C PRO A 27 12.58 -11.53 15.11
N PRO A 28 12.61 -12.11 13.89
CA PRO A 28 13.75 -12.26 13.00
C PRO A 28 14.09 -10.98 12.21
N HIS A 29 15.36 -10.59 12.26
CA HIS A 29 15.89 -9.49 11.45
C HIS A 29 16.10 -10.00 10.01
N THR A 30 15.56 -9.28 9.03
CA THR A 30 15.89 -9.51 7.62
C THR A 30 16.61 -8.29 7.10
N ARG A 31 17.54 -8.50 6.16
CA ARG A 31 18.18 -7.40 5.44
C ARG A 31 17.10 -6.50 4.81
N GLY A 32 17.32 -5.19 4.91
CA GLY A 32 16.39 -4.16 4.45
C GLY A 32 15.91 -3.25 5.59
N GLU A 33 15.62 -1.99 5.24
CA GLU A 33 15.12 -1.00 6.18
C GLU A 33 13.71 -1.37 6.63
N ARG A 34 13.46 -1.33 7.94
CA ARG A 34 12.19 -1.75 8.55
C ARG A 34 11.65 -0.68 9.48
N TYR A 35 10.34 -0.70 9.72
CA TYR A 35 9.66 0.23 10.61
C TYR A 35 9.07 -0.48 11.83
N CYS A 36 9.29 0.09 13.02
CA CYS A 36 8.62 -0.27 14.28
C CYS A 36 7.12 0.08 14.16
N ASP A 37 6.20 -0.57 14.89
CA ASP A 37 4.77 -0.22 14.82
C ASP A 37 4.48 1.24 15.14
N LYS A 38 5.30 1.87 16.00
CA LYS A 38 5.23 3.31 16.31
C LYS A 38 5.85 4.22 15.24
N GLY A 39 6.75 3.68 14.42
CA GLY A 39 7.50 4.40 13.41
C GLY A 39 7.01 4.14 11.99
N LYS A 40 6.06 3.21 11.81
CA LYS A 40 5.36 3.03 10.54
C LYS A 40 4.64 4.35 10.24
N PRO A 41 4.95 4.98 9.11
CA PRO A 41 4.21 6.18 8.74
C PRO A 41 2.73 5.80 8.54
N PRO A 42 1.79 6.71 8.87
CA PRO A 42 0.38 6.40 8.81
C PRO A 42 -0.01 5.98 7.39
N LEU A 43 -0.72 4.85 7.29
CA LEU A 43 -1.28 4.40 6.03
C LEU A 43 -2.27 5.46 5.52
N LYS A 44 -2.18 5.79 4.23
CA LYS A 44 -3.12 6.67 3.57
C LYS A 44 -4.30 5.85 3.06
N HIS A 45 -5.49 6.27 3.44
CA HIS A 45 -6.73 5.66 2.97
C HIS A 45 -7.12 6.30 1.64
N VAL A 46 -7.26 5.49 0.61
CA VAL A 46 -7.64 5.91 -0.74
C VAL A 46 -8.85 5.11 -1.17
N TYR A 47 -9.88 5.78 -1.66
CA TYR A 47 -11.03 5.13 -2.25
C TYR A 47 -10.84 5.03 -3.76
N ALA A 48 -10.82 3.82 -4.30
CA ALA A 48 -10.75 3.57 -5.74
C ALA A 48 -12.15 3.19 -6.25
N ALA A 49 -12.83 4.11 -6.93
CA ALA A 49 -14.07 3.83 -7.64
C ALA A 49 -13.74 3.26 -9.01
N PHE A 50 -14.45 2.23 -9.46
CA PHE A 50 -14.23 1.63 -10.77
C PHE A 50 -15.52 1.34 -11.51
N GLU A 51 -15.53 1.59 -12.81
CA GLU A 51 -16.67 1.33 -13.70
C GLU A 51 -16.21 0.74 -15.03
N ARG A 52 -16.96 -0.24 -15.53
CA ARG A 52 -16.76 -0.91 -16.81
C ARG A 52 -17.64 -0.23 -17.85
N LYS A 53 -17.00 0.58 -18.69
CA LYS A 53 -17.60 1.08 -19.94
C LYS A 53 -17.03 0.27 -21.11
N ARG A 54 -16.12 0.85 -21.90
CA ARG A 54 -15.32 0.13 -22.90
C ARG A 54 -14.08 -0.55 -22.31
N ALA A 55 -13.61 -0.02 -21.19
CA ALA A 55 -12.51 -0.49 -20.36
C ALA A 55 -12.85 -0.14 -18.91
N TRP A 56 -12.11 -0.70 -17.96
CA TRP A 56 -12.23 -0.36 -16.55
C TRP A 56 -11.65 1.02 -16.28
N GLN A 57 -12.48 2.01 -16.00
CA GLN A 57 -12.02 3.30 -15.49
C GLN A 57 -11.97 3.23 -13.97
N VAL A 58 -10.77 3.40 -13.40
CA VAL A 58 -10.53 3.42 -11.96
C VAL A 58 -10.13 4.84 -11.55
N VAL A 59 -10.95 5.47 -10.73
CA VAL A 59 -10.71 6.80 -10.18
C VAL A 59 -10.33 6.67 -8.70
N PHE A 60 -9.15 7.16 -8.36
CA PHE A 60 -8.65 7.21 -6.99
C PHE A 60 -9.04 8.53 -6.34
N TYR A 61 -9.57 8.45 -5.14
CA TYR A 61 -9.96 9.56 -4.27
C TYR A 61 -9.21 9.44 -2.96
N ASP A 62 -8.68 10.55 -2.47
CA ASP A 62 -8.13 10.60 -1.12
C ASP A 62 -9.27 10.53 -0.10
N SER A 63 -9.21 9.61 0.85
CA SER A 63 -10.31 9.44 1.81
C SER A 63 -10.39 10.57 2.83
N ALA A 64 -9.32 11.34 3.04
CA ALA A 64 -9.29 12.43 4.02
C ALA A 64 -9.80 13.75 3.42
N THR A 65 -9.50 14.01 2.15
CA THR A 65 -9.82 15.26 1.45
C THR A 65 -10.92 15.10 0.39
N GLN A 66 -11.34 13.86 0.10
CA GLN A 66 -12.24 13.48 -0.99
C GLN A 66 -11.79 13.99 -2.38
N GLN A 67 -10.54 14.42 -2.50
CA GLN A 67 -10.00 14.94 -3.74
C GLN A 67 -9.71 13.79 -4.70
N ARG A 68 -10.07 13.97 -5.97
CA ARG A 68 -9.67 13.07 -7.05
C ARG A 68 -8.17 13.14 -7.23
N LEU A 69 -7.49 12.03 -6.97
CA LEU A 69 -6.03 11.92 -7.07
C LEU A 69 -5.58 11.57 -8.48
N ARG A 70 -6.13 10.48 -9.03
CA ARG A 70 -5.70 9.95 -10.31
C ARG A 70 -6.81 9.14 -10.96
N THR A 71 -6.73 8.99 -12.27
CA THR A 71 -7.55 8.04 -13.01
C THR A 71 -6.66 7.12 -13.83
N VAL A 72 -6.94 5.83 -13.76
CA VAL A 72 -6.22 4.78 -14.47
C VAL A 72 -7.24 3.93 -15.21
N THR A 73 -6.91 3.55 -16.44
CA THR A 73 -7.73 2.64 -17.24
C THR A 73 -7.07 1.26 -17.29
N PHE A 74 -7.83 0.22 -16.96
CA PHE A 74 -7.44 -1.16 -17.12
C PHE A 74 -8.29 -1.84 -18.19
N GLN A 75 -7.69 -2.74 -18.97
CA GLN A 75 -8.41 -3.54 -19.96
C GLN A 75 -8.92 -4.84 -19.34
N ASP A 76 -8.13 -5.40 -18.41
CA ASP A 76 -8.36 -6.70 -17.80
C ASP A 76 -8.98 -6.56 -16.40
N ASP A 77 -9.94 -7.43 -16.08
CA ASP A 77 -10.52 -7.55 -14.74
C ASP A 77 -9.51 -8.08 -13.70
N GLU A 78 -8.60 -8.97 -14.10
CA GLU A 78 -7.55 -9.52 -13.24
C GLU A 78 -6.66 -8.42 -12.65
N LYS A 79 -6.36 -7.37 -13.43
CA LYS A 79 -5.56 -6.23 -12.97
C LYS A 79 -6.26 -5.43 -11.86
N LEU A 80 -7.59 -5.39 -11.88
CA LEU A 80 -8.38 -4.74 -10.82
C LEU A 80 -8.32 -5.54 -9.53
N VAL A 81 -8.40 -6.87 -9.61
CA VAL A 81 -8.24 -7.76 -8.45
C VAL A 81 -6.83 -7.66 -7.88
N GLU A 82 -5.81 -7.67 -8.74
CA GLU A 82 -4.42 -7.47 -8.32
C GLU A 82 -4.21 -6.11 -7.65
N LEU A 83 -4.83 -5.05 -8.17
CA LEU A 83 -4.77 -3.71 -7.59
C LEU A 83 -5.39 -3.69 -6.19
N ALA A 84 -6.58 -4.28 -6.03
CA ALA A 84 -7.23 -4.40 -4.74
C ALA A 84 -6.38 -5.22 -3.74
N LYS A 85 -5.76 -6.30 -4.21
CA LYS A 85 -4.87 -7.14 -3.42
C LYS A 85 -3.63 -6.38 -2.95
N ARG A 86 -2.93 -5.71 -3.88
CA ARG A 86 -1.70 -4.95 -3.59
C ARG A 86 -1.97 -3.70 -2.74
N GLY A 87 -3.13 -3.08 -2.89
CA GLY A 87 -3.56 -1.93 -2.10
C GLY A 87 -4.13 -2.29 -0.73
N GLY A 88 -4.04 -3.56 -0.30
CA GLY A 88 -4.46 -3.99 1.04
C GLY A 88 -5.97 -3.95 1.26
N ALA A 89 -6.76 -3.94 0.18
CA ALA A 89 -8.22 -3.92 0.26
C ALA A 89 -8.87 -5.30 0.40
N LEU A 90 -8.06 -6.35 0.35
CA LEU A 90 -8.49 -7.74 0.51
C LEU A 90 -7.97 -8.33 1.82
N PRO A 91 -8.37 -7.80 3.00
CA PRO A 91 -7.95 -8.40 4.26
C PRO A 91 -8.61 -9.76 4.48
N ASN A 92 -9.84 -9.95 4.00
CA ASN A 92 -10.66 -11.15 4.24
C ASN A 92 -11.28 -11.71 2.95
N LEU A 93 -11.70 -12.99 3.00
CA LEU A 93 -12.36 -13.70 1.90
C LEU A 93 -13.65 -12.99 1.42
N GLU A 94 -14.40 -12.42 2.37
CA GLU A 94 -15.63 -11.67 2.08
C GLU A 94 -15.35 -10.41 1.24
N SER A 95 -14.30 -9.66 1.57
CA SER A 95 -13.88 -8.50 0.78
C SER A 95 -13.47 -8.89 -0.64
N LYS A 96 -12.86 -10.09 -0.80
CA LYS A 96 -12.54 -10.66 -2.11
C LYS A 96 -13.80 -10.93 -2.93
N GLN A 97 -14.76 -11.63 -2.34
CA GLN A 97 -16.03 -11.93 -3.00
C GLN A 97 -16.82 -10.67 -3.34
N MET A 98 -16.83 -9.67 -2.47
CA MET A 98 -17.48 -8.38 -2.75
C MET A 98 -16.86 -7.68 -3.96
N ILE A 99 -15.53 -7.66 -4.07
CA ILE A 99 -14.84 -7.05 -5.20
C ILE A 99 -15.05 -7.85 -6.48
N GLU A 100 -14.94 -9.18 -6.42
CA GLU A 100 -15.21 -10.05 -7.57
C GLU A 100 -16.65 -9.87 -8.07
N ASN A 101 -17.62 -9.77 -7.16
CA ASN A 101 -19.01 -9.50 -7.51
C ASN A 101 -19.18 -8.08 -8.09
N ALA A 102 -18.51 -7.07 -7.55
CA ALA A 102 -18.55 -5.71 -8.08
C ALA A 102 -17.93 -5.61 -9.50
N ILE A 103 -16.85 -6.36 -9.73
CA ILE A 103 -16.23 -6.52 -11.05
C ILE A 103 -17.19 -7.24 -12.01
N SER A 104 -17.86 -8.31 -11.55
CA SER A 104 -18.88 -9.00 -12.35
C SER A 104 -20.07 -8.10 -12.68
N ASN A 105 -20.47 -7.21 -11.78
CA ASN A 105 -21.53 -6.22 -12.00
C ASN A 105 -21.09 -5.04 -12.88
N GLY A 106 -19.81 -4.94 -13.25
CA GLY A 106 -19.29 -3.87 -14.10
C GLY A 106 -19.17 -2.52 -13.41
N LYS A 107 -19.35 -2.42 -12.09
CA LYS A 107 -19.13 -1.19 -11.33
C LYS A 107 -18.93 -1.48 -9.85
N GLY A 108 -18.10 -0.69 -9.20
CA GLY A 108 -17.83 -0.86 -7.79
C GLY A 108 -16.89 0.20 -7.23
N GLY A 109 -16.51 -0.01 -5.98
CA GLY A 109 -15.49 0.79 -5.32
C GLY A 109 -14.83 0.02 -4.21
N VAL A 110 -13.58 0.37 -3.94
CA VAL A 110 -12.75 -0.33 -2.96
C VAL A 110 -11.92 0.65 -2.16
N PHE A 111 -11.83 0.45 -0.85
CA PHE A 111 -10.94 1.20 0.02
C PHE A 111 -9.57 0.53 0.10
N LEU A 112 -8.54 1.26 -0.32
CA LEU A 112 -7.15 0.85 -0.31
C LEU A 112 -6.43 1.53 0.87
N LYS A 113 -5.55 0.77 1.53
CA LYS A 113 -4.65 1.26 2.56
C LYS A 113 -3.23 1.25 2.01
N LEU A 114 -2.79 2.42 1.55
CA LEU A 114 -1.52 2.57 0.87
C LEU A 114 -0.46 3.11 1.82
N SER A 115 0.76 2.59 1.71
CA SER A 115 1.92 3.21 2.35
C SER A 115 2.14 4.61 1.76
N PRO A 116 2.75 5.55 2.52
CA PRO A 116 3.00 6.91 2.01
C PRO A 116 3.83 6.91 0.72
N GLU A 117 4.76 5.95 0.59
CA GLU A 117 5.54 5.76 -0.64
C GLU A 117 4.66 5.37 -1.84
N GLN A 118 3.70 4.46 -1.64
CA GLN A 118 2.74 4.08 -2.68
C GLN A 118 1.79 5.23 -3.01
N PHE A 119 1.37 5.98 -2.01
CA PHE A 119 0.54 7.17 -2.17
C PHE A 119 1.26 8.27 -2.96
N ASN A 120 2.53 8.54 -2.66
CA ASN A 120 3.35 9.49 -3.42
C ASN A 120 3.57 9.03 -4.87
N LYS A 121 3.79 7.72 -5.10
CA LYS A 121 3.82 7.15 -6.46
C LYS A 121 2.50 7.36 -7.21
N LEU A 122 1.37 7.23 -6.52
CA LEU A 122 0.05 7.55 -7.07
C LEU A 122 -0.07 9.03 -7.42
N LEU A 123 0.42 9.93 -6.57
CA LEU A 123 0.45 11.37 -6.83
C LEU A 123 1.45 11.80 -7.92
N GLY A 124 2.33 10.89 -8.39
CA GLY A 124 3.38 11.23 -9.35
C GLY A 124 4.47 12.15 -8.79
N LYS A 125 4.54 12.29 -7.46
CA LYS A 125 5.61 13.00 -6.77
C LYS A 125 6.77 12.02 -6.54
N ILE A 126 7.69 11.96 -7.50
CA ILE A 126 9.03 11.35 -7.33
C ILE A 126 9.93 12.38 -6.67
#